data_AF-A0A7W8ZRX6-F1
#
_entry.id   AF-A0A7W8ZRX6-F1
#
_cell.length_a   1.000
_cell.length_b   1.000
_cell.length_c   1.000
_cell.angle_alpha   90.00
_cell.angle_beta   90.00
_cell.angle_gamma   90.00
#
_symmetry.space_group_name_H-M   'P 1'
#
loop_
_entity.id
_entity.type
_entity.pdbx_description
1 polymer ?
#
loop_
_entity_poly.entity_id
_entity_poly.type
_entity_poly.pdbx_seq_one_letter_code
_entity_poly.pdbx_strand_id
1 'polypeptide(L)' 'MKTVTFSFDHPVAAKVFFSCVSDPALKHDIKFVRSDVHGLLHVPVNDVPKGIWKLLLEWNYDDRDFCMERVIELPG' A
#
# COMPACT_ATOMS: atom_id res chain seq x y z
N MET A 1 -5.95 4.01 -14.74
CA MET A 1 -5.92 3.96 -13.27
C MET A 1 -4.51 3.61 -12.84
N LYS A 2 -3.82 4.45 -12.06
CA LYS A 2 -2.47 4.17 -11.54
C LYS A 2 -2.63 3.37 -10.24
N THR A 3 -2.03 2.18 -10.20
CA THR A 3 -2.04 1.29 -9.02
C THR A 3 -0.65 0.74 -8.76
N VAL A 4 -0.34 0.50 -7.49
CA VAL A 4 0.78 -0.35 -7.08
C VAL A 4 0.22 -1.71 -6.75
N THR A 5 0.75 -2.75 -7.38
CA THR A 5 0.26 -4.12 -7.22
C THR A 5 1.22 -4.92 -6.37
N PHE A 6 0.68 -5.65 -5.40
CA PHE A 6 1.41 -6.61 -4.58
C PHE A 6 0.81 -8.00 -4.79
N SER A 7 1.66 -9.02 -4.79
CA SER A 7 1.25 -10.41 -4.95
C SER A 7 1.41 -11.13 -3.62
N PHE A 8 0.36 -11.80 -3.17
CA PHE A 8 0.32 -12.62 -1.97
C PHE A 8 -0.07 -14.05 -2.33
N ASP A 9 0.38 -15.03 -1.56
CA ASP A 9 0.05 -16.45 -1.78
C ASP A 9 -1.39 -16.81 -1.39
N HIS A 10 -2.12 -15.87 -0.77
CA HIS A 10 -3.51 -16.01 -0.35
C HIS A 10 -4.23 -14.66 -0.40
N PRO A 11 -5.57 -14.64 -0.46
CA PRO A 11 -6.32 -13.40 -0.38
C PRO A 11 -6.13 -12.68 0.95
N VAL A 12 -5.83 -11.39 0.92
CA VAL A 12 -5.56 -10.56 2.11
C VAL A 12 -6.43 -9.31 2.13
N ALA A 13 -6.77 -8.85 3.34
CA ALA A 13 -7.28 -7.51 3.58
C ALA A 13 -6.19 -6.71 4.29
N ALA A 14 -5.68 -5.68 3.63
CA ALA A 14 -4.54 -4.90 4.10
C ALA A 14 -4.90 -3.45 4.36
N LYS A 15 -4.31 -2.90 5.41
CA LYS A 15 -4.25 -1.49 5.73
C LYS A 15 -2.94 -0.92 5.16
N VAL A 16 -3.02 0.17 4.41
CA VAL A 16 -1.88 0.78 3.72
C VAL A 16 -1.67 2.18 4.23
N PHE A 17 -0.47 2.45 4.73
CA PHE A 17 -0.01 3.76 5.17
C PHE A 17 0.95 4.33 4.15
N PHE A 18 0.85 5.63 3.94
CA PHE A 18 1.69 6.38 3.01
C PHE A 18 2.51 7.40 3.78
N SER A 19 3.84 7.26 3.74
CA SER A 19 4.77 8.23 4.30
C SER A 19 5.60 8.83 3.17
N CYS A 20 5.48 10.13 2.93
CA CYS A 20 6.29 10.81 1.93
C CYS A 20 7.72 10.95 2.45
N VAL A 21 8.69 10.42 1.70
CA VAL A 21 10.12 10.43 2.05
C VAL A 21 10.72 11.81 1.81
N SER A 22 10.30 12.49 0.75
CA SER A 22 10.78 13.84 0.41
C SER A 22 10.17 14.94 1.29
N ASP A 23 8.99 14.70 1.85
CA ASP A 23 8.30 15.64 2.75
C ASP A 23 7.58 14.87 3.87
N PRO A 24 8.26 14.60 5.00
CA PRO A 24 7.66 13.85 6.12
C PRO A 24 6.44 14.52 6.76
N ALA A 25 6.21 15.83 6.53
CA ALA A 25 5.03 16.52 7.03
C ALA A 25 3.78 16.27 6.15
N LEU A 26 3.98 15.82 4.90
CA LEU A 26 2.91 15.47 3.99
C LEU A 26 2.24 14.18 4.44
N LYS A 27 1.04 14.33 5.00
CA LYS A 27 0.17 13.22 5.38
C LYS A 27 -0.71 12.84 4.20
N HIS A 28 -0.95 11.54 4.06
CA HIS A 28 -1.93 11.01 3.13
C HIS A 28 -2.81 9.99 3.86
N ASP A 29 -4.05 9.85 3.39
CA ASP A 29 -5.03 9.01 4.06
C ASP A 29 -4.64 7.55 4.00
N ILE A 30 -4.94 6.85 5.10
CA ILE A 30 -4.79 5.40 5.20
C ILE A 30 -5.79 4.76 4.26
N LYS A 31 -5.35 3.77 3.48
CA LYS A 31 -6.23 3.01 2.59
C LYS A 31 -6.45 1.62 3.10
N PHE A 32 -7.69 1.16 3.04
CA PHE A 32 -8.07 -0.21 3.32
C PHE A 32 -8.39 -0.88 1.99
N VAL A 33 -7.59 -1.87 1.62
CA VAL A 33 -7.68 -2.55 0.33
C VAL A 33 -7.75 -4.05 0.56
N ARG A 34 -8.48 -4.75 -0.30
CA ARG A 34 -8.55 -6.21 -0.30
C ARG A 34 -8.02 -6.72 -1.62
N SER A 35 -7.25 -7.79 -1.58
CA SER A 35 -6.77 -8.44 -2.80
C SER A 35 -7.92 -9.14 -3.52
N ASP A 36 -7.71 -9.47 -4.78
CA ASP A 36 -8.60 -10.38 -5.48
C ASP A 36 -8.45 -11.84 -4.99
N VAL A 37 -9.20 -12.74 -5.63
CA VAL A 37 -9.21 -14.19 -5.34
C VAL A 37 -7.87 -14.88 -5.65
N HIS A 38 -7.00 -14.23 -6.42
CA HIS A 38 -5.67 -14.72 -6.77
C HIS A 38 -4.57 -14.15 -5.88
N GLY A 39 -4.93 -13.36 -4.86
CA GLY A 39 -3.97 -12.72 -3.96
C GLY A 39 -3.30 -11.46 -4.53
N LEU A 40 -3.84 -10.88 -5.61
CA LEU A 40 -3.34 -9.62 -6.16
C LEU A 40 -4.00 -8.44 -5.45
N LEU A 41 -3.19 -7.67 -4.72
CA LEU A 41 -3.62 -6.47 -4.02
C LEU A 41 -3.32 -5.23 -4.86
N HIS A 42 -4.37 -4.57 -5.35
CA HIS A 42 -4.24 -3.34 -6.12
C HIS A 42 -4.44 -2.12 -5.21
N VAL A 43 -3.35 -1.43 -4.90
CA VAL A 43 -3.38 -0.19 -4.12
C VAL A 43 -3.56 1.00 -5.06
N PRO A 44 -4.67 1.74 -5.01
CA PRO A 44 -4.86 2.91 -5.85
C PRO A 44 -3.97 4.07 -5.38
N VAL A 45 -3.28 4.70 -6.34
CA VAL A 45 -2.35 5.81 -6.08
C VAL A 45 -2.66 7.06 -6.92
N ASN A 46 -3.89 7.18 -7.43
CA ASN A 46 -4.28 8.29 -8.30
C ASN A 46 -4.35 9.64 -7.56
N ASP A 47 -4.68 9.59 -6.27
CA ASP A 47 -4.83 10.70 -5.33
C ASP A 47 -3.57 10.92 -4.48
N VAL A 48 -2.52 10.12 -4.69
CA VAL A 48 -1.24 10.28 -4.00
C VAL A 48 -0.38 11.26 -4.82
N PRO A 49 0.09 12.37 -4.24
CA PRO A 49 0.95 13.32 -4.92
C PRO A 49 2.24 12.67 -5.45
N LYS A 50 2.82 13.27 -6.50
CA LYS A 50 4.13 12.86 -7.01
C LYS A 50 5.19 12.93 -5.91
N GLY A 51 6.15 12.03 -5.95
CA GLY A 51 7.26 11.98 -4.99
C GLY A 51 7.70 10.58 -4.64
N ILE A 52 8.63 10.48 -3.69
CA ILE A 52 9.10 9.21 -3.15
C ILE A 52 8.27 8.89 -1.91
N TRP A 53 7.62 7.73 -1.92
CA TRP A 53 6.72 7.29 -0.86
C TRP A 53 7.17 5.97 -0.29
N LYS A 54 7.16 5.87 1.04
CA LYS A 54 7.25 4.62 1.78
C LYS A 54 5.84 4.15 2.09
N LEU A 55 5.48 2.99 1.55
CA LEU A 55 4.24 2.29 1.86
C LEU A 55 4.52 1.29 2.96
N LEU A 56 3.72 1.32 4.02
CA LEU A 56 3.64 0.26 5.02
C LEU A 56 2.30 -0.45 4.82
N LEU A 57 2.34 -1.75 4.59
CA LEU A 57 1.17 -2.61 4.52
C LEU A 57 1.10 -3.40 5.81
N GLU A 58 -0.06 -3.42 6.44
CA GLU A 58 -0.37 -4.24 7.61
C GLU A 58 -1.59 -5.11 7.29
N TRP A 59 -1.51 -6.41 7.55
CA TRP A 59 -2.64 -7.33 7.38
C TRP A 59 -2.61 -8.43 8.43
N ASN A 60 -3.76 -9.05 8.65
CA ASN A 60 -3.89 -10.19 9.54
C ASN A 60 -4.21 -11.44 8.72
N TYR A 61 -3.57 -12.56 9.06
CA TYR A 61 -3.85 -13.87 8.49
C TYR A 61 -3.57 -14.96 9.51
N ASP A 62 -4.51 -15.90 9.70
CA ASP A 62 -4.38 -17.02 10.64
C ASP A 62 -4.01 -16.57 12.07
N ASP A 63 -4.75 -15.58 12.58
CA ASP A 63 -4.55 -14.93 13.89
C ASP A 63 -3.15 -14.33 14.11
N ARG A 64 -2.41 -14.08 13.02
CA ARG A 64 -1.10 -13.43 13.05
C ARG A 64 -1.12 -12.13 12.28
N ASP A 65 -0.46 -11.14 12.85
CA ASP A 65 -0.24 -9.85 12.21
C ASP A 65 1.05 -9.88 11.39
N PHE A 66 0.94 -9.38 10.17
CA PHE A 66 2.04 -9.26 9.23
C PHE A 66 2.16 -7.81 8.78
N CYS A 67 3.39 -7.40 8.51
CA CYS A 67 3.67 -6.12 7.89
C CYS A 67 4.73 -6.22 6.79
N MET A 68 4.63 -5.31 5.82
CA MET A 68 5.60 -5.18 4.73
C MET A 68 5.81 -3.72 4.40
N GLU A 69 7.06 -3.34 4.19
CA GLU A 69 7.43 -2.01 3.74
C GLU A 69 7.91 -2.01 2.29
N ARG A 70 7.50 -1.01 1.52
CA ARG A 70 7.95 -0.81 0.15
C ARG A 70 8.12 0.67 -0.16
N VAL A 71 9.29 1.04 -0.67
CA VAL A 71 9.51 2.38 -1.22
C VAL A 71 9.16 2.37 -2.70
N ILE A 72 8.41 3.37 -3.13
CA ILE A 72 8.02 3.61 -4.53
C ILE A 72 8.28 5.05 -4.91
N GLU A 73 8.51 5.28 -6.20
CA GLU A 73 8.49 6.61 -6.79
C GLU A 73 7.22 6.76 -7.62
N LEU A 74 6.44 7.81 -7.35
CA LEU A 74 5.23 8.12 -8.09
C LEU A 74 5.51 9.26 -9.09
N PRO A 75 5.59 8.96 -10.40
CA PRO A 75 5.75 9.97 -11.43
C PRO A 75 4.44 10.77 -11.58
N GLY A 76 4.61 12.09 -11.75
CA GLY A 76 3.52 13.06 -11.94
C GLY A 76 2.63 12.80 -13.14
#